data_AF-A0A4R9GE54-F1
#
_entry.id   AF-A0A4R9GE54-F1
#
_cell.length_a   1.000
_cell.length_b   1.000
_cell.length_c   1.000
_cell.angle_alpha   90.00
_cell.angle_beta   90.00
_cell.angle_gamma   90.00
#
_symmetry.space_group_name_H-M   'P 1'
#
loop_
_entity.id
_entity.type
_entity.pdbx_description
1 polymer ?
#
loop_
_entity_poly.entity_id
_entity_poly.type
_entity_poly.pdbx_seq_one_letter_code
_entity_poly.pdbx_strand_id
1 'polypeptide(L)'
;MLSQSQGGTSSSPSGTAQILNQRILKAYESLGVARELLKFERMESLPQGTVVSWVGTFPNRKGVKITKFSVTPSRSPGGIERSEEKSILLEFNGSTLSKVESEIKTANYATEDTTLVRMTDNTPLDNNVDDLLIYADRNGRAAEYPLNYLPDEGVSRERSEFKKEFYLKLIEDFFIQVLRIQEMQNQQSAKNQKKLLQTFKESLEY
;
A
#
# COMPACT_ATOMS: atom_id res chain seq x y z
N MET A 1 1.01 56.58 -8.75
CA MET A 1 1.82 55.66 -7.92
C MET A 1 1.29 54.26 -8.17
N LEU A 2 2.09 53.40 -8.81
CA LEU A 2 1.66 52.15 -9.44
C LEU A 2 2.09 50.92 -8.62
N SER A 3 1.10 50.07 -8.39
CA SER A 3 1.07 48.59 -8.37
C SER A 3 2.00 47.77 -7.47
N GLN A 4 1.32 46.93 -6.66
CA GLN A 4 1.77 45.68 -6.05
C GLN A 4 2.42 44.71 -7.06
N SER A 5 3.38 43.92 -6.58
CA SER A 5 3.54 42.51 -6.95
C SER A 5 4.17 41.74 -5.79
N GLN A 6 3.34 41.04 -5.01
CA GLN A 6 3.78 39.89 -4.22
C GLN A 6 4.12 38.78 -5.20
N GLY A 7 5.41 38.55 -5.43
CA GLY A 7 5.89 37.37 -6.11
C GLY A 7 5.77 36.17 -5.18
N GLY A 8 4.82 35.29 -5.45
CA GLY A 8 4.81 33.95 -4.88
C GLY A 8 6.06 33.21 -5.35
N THR A 9 6.96 32.92 -4.43
CA THR A 9 8.11 32.04 -4.68
C THR A 9 7.60 30.62 -4.84
N SER A 10 7.44 30.17 -6.08
CA SER A 10 7.47 28.74 -6.39
C SER A 10 8.89 28.23 -6.10
N SER A 11 9.13 27.74 -4.88
CA SER A 11 10.41 27.11 -4.55
C SER A 11 10.54 25.84 -5.39
N SER A 12 11.44 25.89 -6.39
CA SER A 12 11.81 24.71 -7.17
C SER A 12 12.25 23.61 -6.20
N PRO A 13 11.65 22.41 -6.27
CA PRO A 13 11.99 21.34 -5.34
C PRO A 13 13.49 21.04 -5.45
N SER A 14 14.15 20.88 -4.30
CA SER A 14 15.57 20.52 -4.27
C SER A 14 15.80 19.25 -5.10
N GLY A 15 16.97 19.12 -5.74
CA GLY A 15 17.26 17.95 -6.60
C GLY A 15 17.07 16.61 -5.89
N THR A 16 17.22 16.57 -4.56
CA THR A 16 16.93 15.38 -3.73
C THR A 16 15.44 15.05 -3.65
N ALA A 17 14.57 16.05 -3.48
CA ALA A 17 13.12 15.87 -3.44
C ALA A 17 12.58 15.38 -4.79
N GLN A 18 13.11 15.88 -5.90
CA GLN A 18 12.77 15.42 -7.24
C GLN A 18 13.13 13.95 -7.47
N ILE A 19 14.34 13.53 -7.08
CA ILE A 19 14.77 12.12 -7.18
C ILE A 19 13.86 11.21 -6.35
N LEU A 20 13.44 11.67 -5.16
CA LEU A 20 12.57 10.90 -4.28
C LEU A 20 11.16 10.73 -4.86
N ASN A 21 10.57 11.80 -5.38
CA ASN A 21 9.27 11.73 -6.05
C ASN A 21 9.32 10.78 -7.27
N GLN A 22 10.40 10.80 -8.05
CA GLN A 22 10.58 9.85 -9.16
C GLN A 22 10.67 8.38 -8.70
N ARG A 23 11.27 8.12 -7.52
CA ARG A 23 11.31 6.76 -6.96
C ARG A 23 9.93 6.30 -6.50
N ILE A 24 9.15 7.19 -5.86
CA ILE A 24 7.78 6.92 -5.47
C ILE A 24 6.91 6.63 -6.70
N LEU A 25 7.02 7.45 -7.76
CA LEU A 25 6.33 7.18 -9.03
C LEU A 25 6.65 5.77 -9.56
N LYS A 26 7.94 5.41 -9.65
CA LYS A 26 8.34 4.07 -10.12
C LYS A 26 7.79 2.95 -9.24
N ALA A 27 7.70 3.17 -7.93
CA ALA A 27 7.09 2.20 -7.02
C ALA A 27 5.58 2.05 -7.30
N TYR A 28 4.87 3.15 -7.56
CA TYR A 28 3.46 3.10 -7.98
C TYR A 28 3.25 2.41 -9.33
N GLU A 29 4.08 2.71 -10.34
CA GLU A 29 4.07 2.00 -11.63
C GLU A 29 4.25 0.49 -11.42
N SER A 30 5.19 0.12 -10.54
CA SER A 30 5.47 -1.28 -10.21
C SER A 30 4.28 -1.95 -9.51
N LEU A 31 3.57 -1.23 -8.63
CA LEU A 31 2.34 -1.73 -7.99
C LEU A 31 1.20 -1.96 -8.98
N GLY A 32 1.28 -1.42 -10.21
CA GLY A 32 0.34 -1.68 -11.29
C GLY A 32 0.12 -3.18 -11.56
N VAL A 33 1.14 -4.03 -11.30
CA VAL A 33 1.03 -5.48 -11.46
C VAL A 33 -0.05 -6.10 -10.56
N ALA A 34 -0.40 -5.47 -9.43
CA ALA A 34 -1.44 -5.94 -8.54
C ALA A 34 -2.82 -6.03 -9.20
N ARG A 35 -3.03 -5.33 -10.33
CA ARG A 35 -4.22 -5.46 -11.16
C ARG A 35 -4.50 -6.91 -11.57
N GLU A 36 -3.47 -7.71 -11.79
CA GLU A 36 -3.61 -9.13 -12.13
C GLU A 36 -4.29 -9.93 -11.02
N LEU A 37 -4.33 -9.43 -9.79
CA LEU A 37 -5.05 -10.07 -8.69
C LEU A 37 -6.58 -9.96 -8.81
N LEU A 38 -7.08 -9.04 -9.64
CA LEU A 38 -8.52 -8.83 -9.83
C LEU A 38 -9.19 -9.96 -10.60
N LYS A 39 -8.43 -10.73 -11.39
CA LYS A 39 -8.92 -11.84 -12.22
C LYS A 39 -9.26 -13.11 -11.44
N PHE A 40 -8.76 -13.25 -10.20
CA PHE A 40 -8.98 -14.45 -9.39
C PHE A 40 -10.29 -14.32 -8.63
N GLU A 41 -11.29 -15.15 -8.92
CA GLU A 41 -12.56 -15.18 -8.18
C GLU A 41 -12.33 -15.28 -6.66
N ARG A 42 -11.35 -16.09 -6.25
CA ARG A 42 -10.85 -16.23 -4.88
C ARG A 42 -9.34 -16.45 -4.88
N MET A 43 -8.68 -16.12 -3.78
CA MET A 43 -7.26 -16.45 -3.59
C MET A 43 -7.13 -17.90 -3.13
N GLU A 44 -6.38 -18.72 -3.87
CA GLU A 44 -6.19 -20.14 -3.53
C GLU A 44 -5.14 -20.34 -2.42
N SER A 45 -4.10 -19.49 -2.38
CA SER A 45 -3.07 -19.53 -1.35
C SER A 45 -2.51 -18.15 -1.05
N LEU A 46 -2.22 -17.86 0.22
CA LEU A 46 -1.72 -16.56 0.68
C LEU A 46 -0.52 -16.74 1.61
N PRO A 47 0.39 -15.74 1.68
CA PRO A 47 1.41 -15.70 2.72
C PRO A 47 0.78 -15.72 4.12
N GLN A 48 1.53 -16.23 5.09
CA GLN A 48 1.08 -16.26 6.48
C GLN A 48 0.78 -14.84 6.98
N GLY A 49 -0.36 -14.71 7.69
CA GLY A 49 -0.79 -13.42 8.24
C GLY A 49 -1.25 -12.42 7.17
N THR A 50 -1.51 -12.86 5.94
CA THR A 50 -1.98 -11.99 4.86
C THR A 50 -3.43 -12.31 4.48
N VAL A 51 -4.23 -11.26 4.33
CA VAL A 51 -5.60 -11.31 3.81
C VAL A 51 -5.69 -10.43 2.58
N VAL A 52 -6.44 -10.89 1.57
CA VAL A 52 -6.76 -10.11 0.38
C VAL A 52 -8.28 -9.94 0.30
N SER A 53 -8.70 -8.70 0.06
CA SER A 53 -10.08 -8.33 -0.21
C SER A 53 -10.13 -7.47 -1.47
N TRP A 54 -11.33 -7.27 -2.02
CA TRP A 54 -11.49 -6.54 -3.29
C TRP A 54 -12.52 -5.43 -3.15
N VAL A 55 -12.30 -4.37 -3.94
CA VAL A 55 -13.31 -3.33 -4.17
C VAL A 55 -14.16 -3.75 -5.37
N GLY A 56 -15.46 -3.96 -5.12
CA GLY A 56 -16.40 -4.50 -6.09
C GLY A 56 -16.49 -6.03 -6.09
N THR A 57 -17.33 -6.58 -6.97
CA THR A 57 -17.63 -8.01 -7.06
C THR A 57 -17.03 -8.62 -8.33
N PHE A 58 -16.64 -9.89 -8.27
CA PHE A 58 -16.15 -10.59 -9.47
C PHE A 58 -17.27 -10.68 -10.53
N PRO A 59 -16.97 -10.48 -11.83
CA PRO A 59 -15.68 -10.14 -12.44
C PRO A 59 -15.37 -8.63 -12.48
N ASN A 60 -16.30 -7.77 -12.07
CA ASN A 60 -16.22 -6.30 -12.17
C ASN A 60 -15.53 -5.64 -10.97
N ARG A 61 -14.39 -6.18 -10.55
CA ARG A 61 -13.59 -5.59 -9.45
C ARG A 61 -12.80 -4.40 -9.94
N LYS A 62 -12.72 -3.37 -9.10
CA LYS A 62 -12.01 -2.12 -9.39
C LYS A 62 -10.77 -1.93 -8.52
N GLY A 63 -10.59 -2.75 -7.49
CA GLY A 63 -9.43 -2.63 -6.61
C GLY A 63 -9.20 -3.85 -5.76
N VAL A 64 -8.02 -3.87 -5.14
CA VAL A 64 -7.57 -4.94 -4.25
C VAL A 64 -6.99 -4.30 -3.00
N LYS A 65 -7.40 -4.80 -1.83
CA LYS A 65 -6.82 -4.45 -0.53
C LYS A 65 -6.07 -5.66 0.04
N ILE A 66 -4.78 -5.49 0.24
CA ILE A 66 -3.89 -6.48 0.86
C ILE A 66 -3.63 -6.03 2.29
N THR A 67 -3.88 -6.90 3.25
CA THR A 67 -3.69 -6.63 4.67
C THR A 67 -2.75 -7.67 5.26
N LYS A 68 -1.73 -7.22 6.00
CA LYS A 68 -0.76 -8.06 6.70
C LYS A 68 -0.86 -7.82 8.20
N PHE A 69 -0.97 -8.90 8.95
CA PHE A 69 -1.04 -8.90 10.40
C PHE A 69 0.26 -9.40 11.00
N SER A 70 0.68 -8.73 12.08
CA SER A 70 1.78 -9.15 12.94
C SER A 70 1.31 -9.03 14.39
N VAL A 71 1.54 -10.06 15.19
CA VAL A 71 1.18 -10.09 16.61
C VAL A 71 2.38 -10.47 17.43
N THR A 72 2.59 -9.75 18.52
CA THR A 72 3.55 -10.11 19.57
C THR A 72 2.77 -10.80 20.68
N PRO A 73 3.02 -12.10 20.94
CA PRO A 73 2.35 -12.80 22.01
C PRO A 73 2.76 -12.23 23.36
N SER A 74 1.82 -12.17 24.30
CA SER A 74 2.11 -11.75 25.67
C SER A 74 2.84 -12.86 26.45
N ARG A 75 3.43 -12.50 27.59
CA ARG A 75 3.99 -13.47 28.54
C ARG A 75 2.94 -14.36 29.19
N SER A 76 1.67 -13.94 29.19
CA SER A 76 0.54 -14.71 29.69
C SER A 76 0.04 -15.67 28.59
N PRO A 77 -0.27 -16.94 28.91
CA PRO A 77 -0.76 -17.90 27.93
C PRO A 77 -1.99 -17.38 27.18
N GLY A 78 -1.93 -17.37 25.85
CA GLY A 78 -3.04 -16.96 24.98
C GLY A 78 -3.28 -15.46 24.85
N GLY A 79 -2.52 -14.60 25.53
CA GLY A 79 -2.63 -13.15 25.41
C GLY A 79 -1.82 -12.57 24.25
N ILE A 80 -2.23 -11.41 23.74
CA ILE A 80 -1.51 -10.61 22.74
C ILE A 80 -1.02 -9.34 23.45
N GLU A 81 0.28 -9.05 23.37
CA GLU A 81 0.88 -7.82 23.94
C GLU A 81 0.79 -6.66 22.94
N ARG A 82 1.08 -6.93 21.67
CA ARG A 82 1.03 -5.94 20.59
C ARG A 82 0.46 -6.55 19.32
N SER A 83 -0.31 -5.77 18.59
CA SER A 83 -0.71 -6.10 17.22
C SER A 83 -0.36 -4.96 16.28
N GLU A 84 0.08 -5.32 15.08
CA GLU A 84 0.31 -4.42 13.96
C GLU A 84 -0.43 -4.95 12.73
N GLU A 85 -1.21 -4.07 12.11
CA GLU A 85 -1.88 -4.31 10.84
C GLU A 85 -1.34 -3.30 9.84
N LYS A 86 -0.82 -3.78 8.72
CA LYS A 86 -0.43 -2.94 7.58
C LYS A 86 -1.29 -3.32 6.40
N SER A 87 -1.95 -2.36 5.76
CA SER A 87 -2.68 -2.62 4.53
C SER A 87 -2.37 -1.63 3.41
N ILE A 88 -2.55 -2.08 2.19
CA ILE A 88 -2.57 -1.24 0.99
C ILE A 88 -3.82 -1.56 0.19
N LEU A 89 -4.55 -0.53 -0.19
CA LEU A 89 -5.64 -0.55 -1.15
C LEU A 89 -5.15 0.10 -2.44
N LEU A 90 -5.31 -0.66 -3.53
CA LEU A 90 -4.97 -0.24 -4.88
C LEU A 90 -6.26 -0.26 -5.71
N GLU A 91 -6.71 0.91 -6.15
CA GLU A 91 -7.86 1.02 -7.06
C GLU A 91 -7.39 1.39 -8.47
N PHE A 92 -8.09 0.87 -9.47
CA PHE A 92 -7.75 0.97 -10.87
C PHE A 92 -8.91 1.56 -11.67
N ASN A 93 -8.59 2.49 -12.56
CA ASN A 93 -9.46 2.91 -13.64
C ASN A 93 -9.00 2.25 -14.94
N GLY A 94 -9.67 1.16 -15.34
CA GLY A 94 -9.25 0.35 -16.47
C GLY A 94 -7.94 -0.39 -16.20
N SER A 95 -6.87 0.01 -16.90
CA SER A 95 -5.51 -0.52 -16.69
C SER A 95 -4.66 0.34 -15.76
N THR A 96 -5.13 1.53 -15.41
CA THR A 96 -4.32 2.57 -14.76
C THR A 96 -4.60 2.58 -13.25
N LEU A 97 -3.53 2.55 -12.44
CA LEU A 97 -3.64 2.75 -10.99
C LEU A 97 -4.14 4.16 -10.72
N SER A 98 -5.29 4.29 -10.07
CA SER A 98 -6.00 5.56 -9.88
C SER A 98 -6.09 6.01 -8.43
N LYS A 99 -5.81 5.13 -7.46
CA LYS A 99 -5.75 5.50 -6.05
C LYS A 99 -4.86 4.51 -5.31
N VAL A 100 -4.03 5.03 -4.41
CA VAL A 100 -3.27 4.25 -3.43
C VAL A 100 -3.65 4.73 -2.04
N GLU A 101 -4.11 3.81 -1.20
CA GLU A 101 -4.34 4.08 0.21
C GLU A 101 -3.57 3.05 1.02
N SER A 102 -2.59 3.52 1.80
CA SER A 102 -1.85 2.67 2.73
C SER A 102 -2.23 3.00 4.16
N GLU A 103 -2.30 1.98 5.01
CA GLU A 103 -2.78 2.11 6.38
C GLU A 103 -1.91 1.27 7.31
N ILE A 104 -1.53 1.85 8.46
CA ILE A 104 -0.85 1.17 9.55
C ILE A 104 -1.68 1.36 10.80
N LYS A 105 -2.14 0.26 11.40
CA LYS A 105 -2.71 0.25 12.73
C LYS A 105 -1.76 -0.45 13.68
N THR A 106 -1.53 0.14 14.83
CA THR A 106 -0.86 -0.54 15.93
C THR A 106 -1.71 -0.47 17.18
N ALA A 107 -1.71 -1.54 17.95
CA ALA A 107 -2.30 -1.58 19.28
C ALA A 107 -1.28 -2.19 20.24
N ASN A 108 -1.02 -1.50 21.33
CA ASN A 108 -0.26 -1.99 22.46
C ASN A 108 -1.23 -2.20 23.62
N TYR A 109 -1.51 -3.46 23.93
CA TYR A 109 -2.50 -3.82 24.95
C TYR A 109 -1.95 -3.66 26.37
N ALA A 110 -0.63 -3.54 26.54
CA ALA A 110 -0.04 -3.27 27.85
C ALA A 110 -0.20 -1.80 28.27
N THR A 111 -0.22 -0.88 27.30
CA THR A 111 -0.37 0.57 27.55
C THR A 111 -1.73 1.12 27.12
N GLU A 112 -2.61 0.27 26.57
CA GLU A 112 -3.88 0.64 25.94
C GLU A 112 -3.74 1.68 24.81
N ASP A 113 -2.53 1.75 24.22
CA ASP A 113 -2.26 2.68 23.13
C ASP A 113 -2.69 2.08 21.79
N THR A 114 -3.42 2.86 21.02
CA THR A 114 -3.80 2.58 19.65
C THR A 114 -3.33 3.71 18.76
N THR A 115 -2.78 3.36 17.60
CA THR A 115 -2.46 4.31 16.55
C THR A 115 -2.98 3.80 15.23
N LEU A 116 -3.46 4.73 14.40
CA LEU A 116 -3.87 4.51 13.02
C LEU A 116 -3.24 5.63 12.19
N VAL A 117 -2.43 5.26 11.21
CA VAL A 117 -1.89 6.19 10.22
C VAL A 117 -2.37 5.71 8.86
N ARG A 118 -3.06 6.57 8.12
CA ARG A 118 -3.51 6.31 6.76
C ARG A 118 -2.92 7.38 5.83
N MET A 119 -2.37 6.93 4.73
CA MET A 119 -1.84 7.79 3.67
C MET A 119 -2.62 7.51 2.40
N THR A 120 -3.25 8.54 1.85
CA THR A 120 -4.09 8.43 0.64
C THR A 120 -3.54 9.32 -0.46
N ASP A 121 -3.30 8.73 -1.62
CA ASP A 121 -2.90 9.40 -2.85
C ASP A 121 -3.96 9.09 -3.92
N ASN A 122 -4.62 10.12 -4.46
CA ASN A 122 -5.66 9.96 -5.46
C ASN A 122 -5.15 10.18 -6.88
N THR A 123 -3.89 10.57 -7.05
CA THR A 123 -3.26 10.80 -8.36
C THR A 123 -1.85 10.19 -8.43
N PRO A 124 -1.67 8.90 -8.08
CA PRO A 124 -0.34 8.33 -7.85
C PRO A 124 0.57 8.35 -9.08
N LEU A 125 0.00 8.43 -10.29
CA LEU A 125 0.76 8.44 -11.55
C LEU A 125 0.90 9.85 -12.16
N ASP A 126 0.38 10.90 -11.51
CA ASP A 126 0.56 12.28 -11.96
C ASP A 126 1.77 12.91 -11.27
N ASN A 127 2.87 13.03 -12.02
CA ASN A 127 4.13 13.62 -11.53
C ASN A 127 4.05 15.10 -11.15
N ASN A 128 2.96 15.78 -11.51
CA ASN A 128 2.80 17.21 -11.25
C ASN A 128 1.96 17.49 -10.00
N VAL A 129 1.39 16.45 -9.39
CA VAL A 129 0.47 16.57 -8.26
C VAL A 129 1.05 15.81 -7.07
N ASP A 130 1.23 16.50 -5.95
CA ASP A 130 1.61 15.91 -4.66
C ASP A 130 0.41 16.08 -3.71
N ASP A 131 -0.58 15.21 -3.88
CA ASP A 131 -1.85 15.22 -3.14
C ASP A 131 -1.89 14.21 -2.00
N LEU A 132 -0.73 13.71 -1.55
CA LEU A 132 -0.66 12.76 -0.45
C LEU A 132 -1.27 13.35 0.83
N LEU A 133 -2.37 12.75 1.27
CA LEU A 133 -3.11 13.12 2.47
C LEU A 133 -2.74 12.19 3.62
N ILE A 134 -2.41 12.75 4.78
CA ILE A 134 -2.07 11.99 5.98
C ILE A 134 -3.21 12.12 6.97
N TYR A 135 -3.84 11.00 7.30
CA TYR A 135 -4.71 10.85 8.46
C TYR A 135 -3.93 10.14 9.57
N ALA A 136 -3.92 10.70 10.76
CA ALA A 136 -3.31 10.11 11.94
C ALA A 136 -4.29 10.17 13.11
N ASP A 137 -4.53 9.02 13.74
CA ASP A 137 -5.32 8.89 14.95
C ASP A 137 -4.47 8.21 16.01
N ARG A 138 -4.39 8.83 17.19
CA ARG A 138 -3.78 8.24 18.37
C ARG A 138 -4.77 8.30 19.52
N ASN A 139 -5.19 7.14 20.01
CA ASN A 139 -6.14 7.02 21.14
C ASN A 139 -7.42 7.85 20.95
N GLY A 140 -7.97 7.88 19.73
CA GLY A 140 -9.19 8.62 19.38
C GLY A 140 -8.97 10.11 19.06
N ARG A 141 -7.72 10.58 19.08
CA ARG A 141 -7.36 11.96 18.69
C ARG A 141 -6.89 11.94 17.24
N ALA A 142 -7.83 12.18 16.34
CA ALA A 142 -7.59 12.23 14.90
C ALA A 142 -7.13 13.61 14.43
N ALA A 143 -6.20 13.62 13.49
CA ALA A 143 -5.79 14.76 12.70
C ALA A 143 -5.65 14.32 11.25
N GLU A 144 -6.01 15.23 10.34
CA GLU A 144 -5.83 15.03 8.90
C GLU A 144 -5.16 16.27 8.32
N TYR A 145 -4.09 16.07 7.56
CA TYR A 145 -3.35 17.15 6.93
C TYR A 145 -2.71 16.69 5.62
N PRO A 146 -2.66 17.56 4.60
CA PRO A 146 -1.89 17.28 3.40
C PRO A 146 -0.39 17.22 3.72
N LEU A 147 0.35 16.35 3.04
CA LEU A 147 1.79 16.18 3.30
C LEU A 147 2.59 17.48 3.06
N ASN A 148 2.11 18.35 2.16
CA ASN A 148 2.76 19.62 1.86
C ASN A 148 2.77 20.62 3.04
N TYR A 149 2.06 20.33 4.13
CA TYR A 149 2.13 21.10 5.39
C TYR A 149 3.42 20.82 6.16
N LEU A 150 4.09 19.69 5.89
CA LEU A 150 5.40 19.42 6.47
C LEU A 150 6.48 20.30 5.80
N PRO A 151 7.36 20.94 6.59
CA PRO A 151 8.44 21.76 6.07
C PRO A 151 9.43 20.93 5.24
N ASP A 152 10.00 21.56 4.21
CA ASP A 152 10.94 20.91 3.28
C ASP A 152 12.03 21.87 2.76
N GLU A 153 12.34 22.91 3.54
CA GLU A 153 13.27 23.96 3.18
C GLU A 153 14.44 24.06 4.17
N GLY A 154 15.65 24.32 3.64
CA GLY A 154 16.86 24.49 4.44
C GLY A 154 17.26 23.21 5.18
N VAL A 155 17.31 23.32 6.52
CA VAL A 155 17.69 22.23 7.45
C VAL A 155 16.46 21.39 7.85
N SER A 156 15.24 21.94 7.76
CA SER A 156 14.01 21.20 8.06
C SER A 156 13.50 20.53 6.78
N ARG A 157 13.81 19.24 6.63
CA ARG A 157 13.47 18.41 5.47
C ARG A 157 12.47 17.33 5.84
N GLU A 158 11.55 17.64 6.75
CA GLU A 158 10.62 16.67 7.34
C GLU A 158 9.78 15.96 6.28
N ARG A 159 9.33 16.68 5.24
CA ARG A 159 8.59 16.09 4.12
C ARG A 159 9.43 15.08 3.34
N SER A 160 10.64 15.47 2.94
CA SER A 160 11.56 14.57 2.22
C SER A 160 11.98 13.37 3.08
N GLU A 161 12.20 13.57 4.37
CA GLU A 161 12.54 12.51 5.32
C GLU A 161 11.38 11.54 5.52
N PHE A 162 10.15 12.04 5.69
CA PHE A 162 8.95 11.19 5.75
C PHE A 162 8.81 10.33 4.49
N LYS A 163 8.92 10.95 3.31
CA LYS A 163 8.83 10.25 2.02
C LYS A 163 9.90 9.15 1.91
N LYS A 164 11.14 9.45 2.30
CA LYS A 164 12.29 8.55 2.13
C LYS A 164 12.34 7.46 3.19
N GLU A 165 12.21 7.82 4.46
CA GLU A 165 12.47 6.91 5.57
C GLU A 165 11.28 6.02 5.90
N PHE A 166 10.09 6.42 5.46
CA PHE A 166 8.85 5.72 5.78
C PHE A 166 8.01 5.39 4.55
N TYR A 167 7.51 6.40 3.83
CA TYR A 167 6.48 6.17 2.81
C TYR A 167 6.96 5.27 1.66
N LEU A 168 8.11 5.60 1.05
CA LEU A 168 8.68 4.82 -0.04
C LEU A 168 8.92 3.36 0.37
N LYS A 169 9.50 3.14 1.56
CA LYS A 169 9.77 1.79 2.08
C LYS A 169 8.49 0.99 2.26
N LEU A 170 7.42 1.63 2.73
CA LEU A 170 6.11 0.99 2.90
C LEU A 170 5.54 0.52 1.54
N ILE A 171 5.60 1.39 0.52
CA ILE A 171 5.13 1.08 -0.83
C ILE A 171 5.98 -0.06 -1.46
N GLU A 172 7.30 0.00 -1.31
CA GLU A 172 8.22 -1.05 -1.78
C GLU A 172 7.98 -2.40 -1.09
N ASP A 173 7.75 -2.40 0.23
CA ASP A 173 7.38 -3.61 0.98
C ASP A 173 6.09 -4.24 0.45
N PHE A 174 5.07 -3.42 0.17
CA PHE A 174 3.83 -3.91 -0.43
C PHE A 174 4.01 -4.43 -1.85
N PHE A 175 4.88 -3.83 -2.65
CA PHE A 175 5.21 -4.35 -3.96
C PHE A 175 5.78 -5.78 -3.87
N ILE A 176 6.71 -6.03 -2.93
CA ILE A 176 7.22 -7.38 -2.67
C ILE A 176 6.10 -8.34 -2.25
N GLN A 177 5.16 -7.89 -1.41
CA GLN A 177 4.01 -8.71 -1.01
C GLN A 177 3.10 -9.06 -2.20
N VAL A 178 2.84 -8.11 -3.10
CA VAL A 178 2.07 -8.34 -4.33
C VAL A 178 2.73 -9.43 -5.17
N LEU A 179 4.04 -9.31 -5.42
CA LEU A 179 4.79 -10.30 -6.19
C LEU A 179 4.71 -11.69 -5.56
N ARG A 180 4.83 -11.77 -4.23
CA ARG A 180 4.73 -13.05 -3.51
C ARG A 180 3.35 -13.68 -3.63
N ILE A 181 2.28 -12.88 -3.52
CA ILE A 181 0.91 -13.38 -3.70
C ILE A 181 0.74 -13.94 -5.12
N GLN A 182 1.19 -13.20 -6.14
CA GLN A 182 1.11 -13.65 -7.54
C GLN A 182 1.87 -14.97 -7.76
N GLU A 183 3.08 -15.07 -7.22
CA GLU A 183 3.87 -16.29 -7.28
C GLU A 183 3.11 -17.50 -6.71
N MET A 184 2.52 -17.34 -5.52
CA MET A 184 1.75 -18.41 -4.87
C MET A 184 0.49 -18.81 -5.67
N GLN A 185 -0.22 -17.85 -6.26
CA GLN A 185 -1.37 -18.14 -7.12
C GLN A 185 -0.96 -18.89 -8.39
N ASN A 186 0.16 -18.51 -9.01
CA ASN A 186 0.70 -19.17 -10.21
C ASN A 186 1.15 -20.61 -9.90
N GLN A 187 1.83 -20.83 -8.78
CA GLN A 187 2.26 -22.16 -8.34
C GLN A 187 1.05 -23.08 -8.10
N GLN A 188 -0.01 -22.58 -7.47
CA GLN A 188 -1.20 -23.38 -7.21
C GLN A 188 -1.97 -23.69 -8.50
N SER A 189 -2.07 -22.72 -9.42
CA SER A 189 -2.68 -22.92 -10.73
C SER A 189 -1.96 -24.03 -11.51
N ALA A 190 -0.62 -24.02 -11.52
CA ALA A 190 0.18 -25.06 -12.17
C ALA A 190 0.01 -26.44 -11.53
N LYS A 191 -0.08 -26.52 -10.19
CA LYS A 191 -0.36 -27.79 -9.48
C LYS A 191 -1.73 -28.36 -9.86
N ASN A 192 -2.76 -27.50 -9.90
CA ASN A 192 -4.11 -27.90 -10.27
C ASN A 192 -4.18 -28.42 -11.72
N GLN A 193 -3.51 -27.73 -12.65
CA GLN A 193 -3.40 -28.19 -14.05
C GLN A 193 -2.72 -29.54 -14.17
N LYS A 194 -1.60 -29.76 -13.47
CA LYS A 194 -0.90 -31.06 -13.46
C LYS A 194 -1.79 -32.18 -12.93
N LYS A 195 -2.52 -31.93 -11.83
CA LYS A 195 -3.45 -32.91 -11.25
C LYS A 195 -4.57 -33.27 -12.23
N LEU A 196 -5.16 -32.27 -12.90
CA LEU A 196 -6.21 -32.48 -13.88
C LEU A 196 -5.73 -33.31 -15.08
N LEU A 197 -4.55 -32.99 -15.63
CA LEU A 197 -3.95 -33.77 -16.71
C LEU A 197 -3.67 -35.22 -16.31
N GLN A 198 -3.25 -35.46 -15.07
CA GLN A 198 -3.05 -36.81 -14.55
C GLN A 198 -4.37 -37.58 -14.48
N THR A 199 -5.45 -36.96 -13.98
CA THR A 199 -6.79 -37.56 -13.98
C THR A 199 -7.27 -37.93 -15.39
N PHE A 200 -6.99 -37.09 -16.40
CA PHE A 200 -7.32 -37.42 -17.79
C PHE A 200 -6.54 -38.63 -18.33
N LYS A 201 -5.24 -38.74 -18.02
CA LYS A 201 -4.44 -39.90 -18.41
C LYS A 201 -4.99 -41.19 -17.82
N GLU A 202 -5.27 -41.18 -16.52
CA GLU A 202 -5.85 -42.32 -15.79
C GLU A 202 -7.23 -42.70 -16.35
N SER A 203 -8.00 -41.75 -16.87
CA SER A 203 -9.30 -42.03 -17.50
C SER A 203 -9.21 -42.62 -18.91
N LEU A 204 -8.06 -42.51 -19.58
CA LEU A 204 -7.83 -43.04 -20.93
C LEU A 204 -7.18 -44.43 -20.91
N GLU A 205 -6.64 -44.87 -19.78
CA GLU A 205 -6.16 -46.24 -19.55
C GLU A 205 -7.37 -47.16 -19.29
N TYR A 206 -8.11 -47.50 -20.36
CA TYR A 206 -9.07 -48.61 -20.41
C TYR A 206 -8.69 -49.58 -21.53
#